data_AF-A0A834DM73-F1
#
_entry.id   AF-A0A834DM73-F1
#
_cell.length_a   1.000
_cell.length_b   1.000
_cell.length_c   1.000
_cell.angle_alpha   90.00
_cell.angle_beta   90.00
_cell.angle_gamma   90.00
#
_symmetry.space_group_name_H-M   'P 1'
#
loop_
_entity.id
_entity.type
_entity.pdbx_description
1 polymer ?
#
loop_
_entity_poly.entity_id
_entity_poly.type
_entity_poly.pdbx_seq_one_letter_code
_entity_poly.pdbx_strand_id
1 'polypeptide(L)'
;MLRALNHLGVRPPAPLLLPARGRKTRHDPPAKSKVGRVRTPPAVDPTEFYVLTERYRQYRQTVRALRLEFVSEVRRKIKEARTGVLAERKALEDATEHQNLMAWNQAENQRLHELRIERLRQEAREQEQRQEEEKARKAPSPGRGRWSGRNARAPKGPLRTVPAQGLCAEAYEG
;
A
#
# COMPACT_ATOMS: atom_id res chain seq x y z
N MET A 1 15.46 1.85 11.49
CA MET A 1 15.56 2.65 12.73
C MET A 1 14.19 2.84 13.40
N LEU A 2 13.56 1.77 13.92
CA LEU A 2 12.23 1.84 14.55
C LEU A 2 12.23 1.08 15.88
N ARG A 3 13.16 1.43 16.77
CA ARG A 3 13.30 0.77 18.09
C ARG A 3 13.45 1.73 19.27
N ALA A 4 13.18 3.03 19.07
CA ALA A 4 13.50 4.08 20.05
C ALA A 4 12.28 4.83 20.62
N LEU A 5 11.04 4.38 20.40
CA LEU A 5 9.83 5.09 20.86
C LEU A 5 9.02 4.37 21.95
N ASN A 6 9.62 3.38 22.64
CA ASN A 6 8.93 2.63 23.71
C ASN A 6 9.24 3.15 25.12
N HIS A 7 9.89 4.31 25.28
CA HIS A 7 10.37 4.81 26.58
C HIS A 7 9.55 5.96 27.17
N LEU A 8 8.51 6.42 26.49
CA LEU A 8 7.52 7.32 27.08
C LEU A 8 6.32 6.47 27.49
N GLY A 9 6.34 6.00 28.74
CA GLY A 9 5.26 5.25 29.39
C GLY A 9 4.00 6.07 29.62
N VAL A 10 3.52 6.79 28.61
CA VAL A 10 2.20 7.41 28.62
C VAL A 10 1.22 6.32 28.21
N ARG A 11 0.82 5.54 29.21
CA ARG A 11 -0.33 4.64 29.09
C ARG A 11 -1.52 5.52 28.67
N PRO A 12 -2.19 5.25 27.53
CA PRO A 12 -3.38 6.01 27.17
C PRO A 12 -4.37 5.90 28.34
N PRO A 13 -5.10 6.98 28.69
CA PRO A 13 -6.13 6.91 29.72
C PRO A 13 -7.06 5.77 29.34
N ALA A 14 -7.15 4.76 30.21
CA ALA A 14 -8.01 3.63 29.98
C ALA A 14 -9.42 4.17 29.69
N PRO A 15 -10.12 3.71 28.63
CA PRO A 15 -11.49 4.12 28.40
C PRO A 15 -12.25 3.85 29.70
N LEU A 16 -12.97 4.87 30.19
CA LEU A 16 -13.85 4.74 31.35
C LEU A 16 -14.79 3.58 31.05
N LEU A 17 -14.52 2.42 31.64
CA LEU A 17 -15.37 1.25 31.54
C LEU A 17 -16.69 1.67 32.18
N LEU A 18 -17.66 2.05 31.34
CA LEU A 18 -19.03 2.28 31.76
C LEU A 18 -19.42 1.07 32.61
N PRO A 19 -19.75 1.28 33.89
CA PRO A 19 -20.02 0.16 34.77
C PRO A 19 -21.18 -0.65 34.20
N ALA A 20 -20.99 -1.96 34.09
CA ALA A 20 -22.04 -2.86 33.66
C ALA A 20 -23.26 -2.62 34.56
N ARG A 21 -24.40 -2.28 33.93
CA ARG A 21 -25.64 -1.91 34.64
C ARG A 21 -25.96 -2.96 35.70
N GLY A 22 -25.99 -2.55 36.97
CA GLY A 22 -26.34 -3.41 38.11
C GLY A 22 -25.17 -4.07 38.87
N ARG A 23 -23.90 -3.81 38.51
CA ARG A 23 -22.74 -4.21 39.32
C ARG A 23 -22.18 -3.03 40.13
N LYS A 24 -21.70 -3.31 41.34
CA LYS A 24 -21.03 -2.31 42.18
C LYS A 24 -19.71 -1.85 41.54
N THR A 25 -19.46 -0.56 41.58
CA THR A 25 -18.21 0.09 41.22
C THR A 25 -17.21 0.07 42.38
N ARG A 26 -15.98 0.54 42.14
CA ARG A 26 -14.93 0.63 43.17
C ARG A 26 -15.28 1.60 44.30
N HIS A 27 -16.02 2.67 44.02
CA HIS A 27 -16.35 3.72 44.99
C HIS A 27 -17.65 3.47 45.73
N ASP A 28 -18.41 2.44 45.33
CA ASP A 28 -19.66 2.08 46.01
C ASP A 28 -19.37 1.41 47.36
N PRO A 29 -20.07 1.82 48.43
CA PRO A 29 -19.87 1.20 49.72
C PRO A 29 -20.35 -0.27 49.72
N PRO A 30 -19.68 -1.13 50.51
CA PRO A 30 -20.18 -2.48 50.77
C PRO A 30 -21.53 -2.41 51.51
N ALA A 31 -22.36 -3.44 51.34
CA ALA A 31 -23.63 -3.48 52.05
C ALA A 31 -23.38 -3.72 53.54
N LYS A 32 -24.14 -3.07 54.43
CA LYS A 32 -24.02 -3.22 55.90
C LYS A 32 -24.01 -4.69 56.34
N SER A 33 -24.86 -5.53 55.74
CA SER A 33 -24.93 -6.98 56.00
C SER A 33 -23.71 -7.80 55.53
N LYS A 34 -22.79 -7.22 54.76
CA LYS A 34 -21.58 -7.88 54.25
C LYS A 34 -20.29 -7.32 54.84
N VAL A 35 -20.34 -6.20 55.57
CA VAL A 35 -19.14 -5.55 56.16
C VAL A 35 -18.39 -6.49 57.10
N GLY A 36 -19.08 -7.24 57.95
CA GLY A 36 -18.48 -8.22 58.86
C GLY A 36 -18.47 -9.66 58.37
N ARG A 37 -18.95 -9.93 57.14
CA ARG A 37 -19.11 -11.31 56.65
C ARG A 37 -17.81 -11.82 56.04
N VAL A 38 -17.08 -12.63 56.80
CA VAL A 38 -15.95 -13.42 56.30
C VAL A 38 -16.44 -14.74 55.71
N ARG A 39 -15.82 -15.22 54.63
CA ARG A 39 -16.15 -16.53 54.04
C ARG A 39 -15.53 -17.64 54.89
N THR A 40 -16.35 -18.43 55.55
CA THR A 40 -15.91 -19.64 56.25
C THR A 40 -15.56 -20.73 55.22
N PRO A 41 -14.37 -21.36 55.29
CA PRO A 41 -14.04 -22.49 54.43
C PRO A 41 -14.94 -23.69 54.75
N PRO A 42 -15.31 -24.49 53.74
CA PRO A 42 -16.03 -25.74 53.98
C PRO A 42 -15.15 -26.78 54.68
N ALA A 43 -15.77 -27.76 55.34
CA ALA A 43 -15.06 -28.93 55.84
C ALA A 43 -14.49 -29.76 54.68
N VAL A 44 -13.35 -30.42 54.90
CA VAL A 44 -12.61 -31.16 53.87
C VAL A 44 -12.27 -32.55 54.41
N ASP A 45 -12.61 -33.60 53.66
CA ASP A 45 -12.12 -34.96 53.91
C ASP A 45 -10.67 -35.09 53.37
N PRO A 46 -9.68 -35.44 54.22
CA PRO A 46 -8.30 -35.59 53.80
C PRO A 46 -8.10 -36.66 52.72
N THR A 47 -8.90 -37.73 52.73
CA THR A 47 -8.73 -38.86 51.78
C THR A 47 -9.16 -38.44 50.38
N GLU A 48 -10.37 -37.89 50.26
CA GLU A 48 -10.88 -37.35 49.00
C GLU A 48 -10.01 -36.21 48.48
N PHE A 49 -9.58 -35.30 49.37
CA PHE A 49 -8.74 -34.17 48.98
C PHE A 49 -7.40 -34.61 48.36
N TYR A 50 -6.78 -35.65 48.91
CA TYR A 50 -5.54 -36.20 48.35
C TYR A 50 -5.77 -36.79 46.95
N VAL A 51 -6.79 -37.62 46.79
CA VAL A 51 -7.12 -38.24 45.49
C VAL A 51 -7.45 -37.18 44.43
N LEU A 52 -8.23 -36.15 44.79
CA LEU A 52 -8.54 -35.05 43.90
C LEU A 52 -7.28 -34.27 43.52
N THR A 53 -6.41 -33.98 44.48
CA THR A 53 -5.16 -33.25 44.22
C THR A 53 -4.29 -33.96 43.19
N GLU A 54 -4.11 -35.28 43.33
CA GLU A 54 -3.32 -36.07 42.38
C GLU A 54 -3.99 -36.18 41.00
N ARG A 55 -5.32 -36.37 40.96
CA ARG A 55 -6.07 -36.37 39.67
C ARG A 55 -5.95 -35.02 38.96
N TYR A 56 -6.06 -33.92 39.68
CA TYR A 56 -5.89 -32.58 39.10
C TYR A 56 -4.46 -32.33 38.63
N ARG A 57 -3.46 -32.83 39.37
CA ARG A 57 -2.05 -32.76 38.96
C ARG A 57 -1.83 -33.48 37.64
N GLN A 58 -2.27 -34.74 37.55
CA GLN A 58 -2.15 -35.56 36.35
C GLN A 58 -2.91 -34.94 35.17
N TYR A 59 -4.16 -34.55 35.38
CA TYR A 59 -4.97 -33.88 34.36
C TYR A 59 -4.30 -32.61 33.83
N ARG A 60 -3.83 -31.73 34.71
CA ARG A 60 -3.16 -30.49 34.31
C ARG A 60 -1.86 -30.75 33.58
N GLN A 61 -1.12 -31.80 33.93
CA GLN A 61 0.08 -32.21 33.21
C GLN A 61 -0.28 -32.63 31.78
N THR A 62 -1.27 -33.49 31.59
CA THR A 62 -1.71 -33.94 30.26
C THR A 62 -2.23 -32.77 29.42
N VAL A 63 -3.11 -31.93 29.97
CA VAL A 63 -3.64 -30.76 29.24
C VAL A 63 -2.55 -29.74 28.91
N ARG A 64 -1.52 -29.59 29.76
CA ARG A 64 -0.37 -28.74 29.47
C ARG A 64 0.45 -29.31 28.30
N ALA A 65 0.66 -30.62 28.26
CA ALA A 65 1.32 -31.28 27.12
C ALA A 65 0.53 -31.05 25.82
N LEU A 66 -0.78 -31.29 25.83
CA LEU A 66 -1.65 -31.02 24.68
C LEU A 66 -1.59 -29.56 24.21
N ARG A 67 -1.55 -28.61 25.15
CA ARG A 67 -1.39 -27.19 24.80
C ARG A 67 -0.07 -26.93 24.09
N LEU A 68 1.02 -27.57 24.50
CA LEU A 68 2.32 -27.40 23.85
C LEU A 68 2.31 -27.97 22.42
N GLU A 69 1.64 -29.11 22.21
CA GLU A 69 1.41 -29.66 20.87
C GLU A 69 0.63 -28.67 19.99
N PHE A 70 -0.49 -28.13 20.47
CA PHE A 70 -1.25 -27.15 19.69
C PHE A 70 -0.45 -25.86 19.41
N VAL A 71 0.37 -25.41 20.36
CA VAL A 71 1.27 -24.26 20.14
C VAL A 71 2.34 -24.58 19.10
N SER A 72 2.89 -25.80 19.10
CA SER A 72 3.89 -26.23 18.12
C SER A 72 3.28 -26.29 16.71
N GLU A 73 2.06 -26.82 16.58
CA GLU A 73 1.32 -26.87 15.33
C GLU A 73 1.02 -25.48 14.77
N VAL A 74 0.54 -24.57 15.61
CA VAL A 74 0.26 -23.19 15.20
C VAL A 74 1.55 -22.51 14.71
N ARG A 75 2.65 -22.67 15.45
CA ARG A 75 3.95 -22.13 15.04
C ARG A 75 4.44 -22.73 13.73
N ARG A 76 4.28 -24.05 13.55
CA ARG A 76 4.62 -24.75 12.30
C ARG A 76 3.82 -24.18 11.12
N LYS A 77 2.49 -24.06 11.26
CA LYS A 77 1.62 -23.51 10.21
C LYS A 77 1.98 -22.07 9.85
N ILE A 78 2.30 -21.22 10.84
CA ILE A 78 2.77 -19.85 10.58
C ILE A 78 4.09 -19.85 9.80
N LYS A 79 5.02 -20.74 10.15
CA LYS A 79 6.30 -20.87 9.44
C LYS A 79 6.08 -21.36 8.01
N GLU A 80 5.28 -22.41 7.81
CA GLU A 80 4.92 -22.95 6.49
C GLU A 80 4.21 -21.90 5.62
N ALA A 81 3.33 -21.08 6.19
CA ALA A 81 2.67 -20.01 5.43
C ALA A 81 3.64 -18.90 4.99
N ARG A 82 4.69 -18.63 5.79
CA ARG A 82 5.66 -17.56 5.49
C ARG A 82 6.81 -18.01 4.61
N THR A 83 7.38 -19.17 4.90
CA THR A 83 8.62 -19.70 4.30
C THR A 83 8.48 -21.19 4.02
N GLY A 84 7.26 -21.63 3.69
CA GLY A 84 7.03 -23.00 3.23
C GLY A 84 7.50 -23.15 1.80
N VAL A 85 7.96 -24.35 1.46
CA VAL A 85 8.42 -24.70 0.11
C VAL A 85 7.35 -24.39 -0.95
N LEU A 86 6.07 -24.64 -0.64
CA LEU A 86 4.97 -24.32 -1.55
C LEU A 86 4.77 -22.81 -1.71
N ALA A 87 4.92 -22.04 -0.62
CA ALA A 87 4.81 -20.58 -0.67
C ALA A 87 5.94 -19.97 -1.50
N GLU A 88 7.17 -20.48 -1.33
CA GLU A 88 8.33 -20.02 -2.11
C GLU A 88 8.22 -20.41 -3.59
N ARG A 89 7.82 -21.64 -3.90
CA ARG A 89 7.60 -22.08 -5.30
C ARG A 89 6.56 -21.22 -5.99
N LYS A 90 5.41 -21.01 -5.33
CA LYS A 90 4.36 -20.17 -5.87
C LYS A 90 4.83 -18.72 -6.08
N ALA A 91 5.57 -18.17 -5.12
CA ALA A 91 6.11 -16.81 -5.27
C ALA A 91 7.07 -16.69 -6.46
N LEU A 92 7.86 -17.73 -6.75
CA LEU A 92 8.71 -17.77 -7.94
C LEU A 92 7.89 -17.90 -9.22
N GLU A 93 6.90 -18.79 -9.24
CA GLU A 93 5.97 -18.95 -10.37
C GLU A 93 5.27 -17.62 -10.68
N ASP A 94 4.64 -16.98 -9.68
CA ASP A 94 3.97 -15.69 -9.80
C ASP A 94 4.93 -14.59 -10.32
N ALA A 95 6.19 -14.58 -9.85
CA ALA A 95 7.20 -13.63 -10.32
C ALA A 95 7.60 -13.88 -11.78
N THR A 96 7.75 -15.13 -12.20
CA THR A 96 8.05 -15.48 -13.59
C THR A 96 6.89 -15.15 -14.52
N GLU A 97 5.65 -15.43 -14.10
CA GLU A 97 4.44 -15.05 -14.85
C GLU A 97 4.36 -13.54 -15.02
N HIS A 98 4.62 -12.78 -13.95
CA HIS A 98 4.67 -11.33 -14.01
C HIS A 98 5.73 -10.83 -15.00
N GLN A 99 6.95 -11.38 -14.98
CA GLN A 99 8.00 -11.02 -15.95
C GLN A 99 7.57 -11.32 -17.38
N ASN A 100 6.95 -12.48 -17.63
CA ASN A 100 6.44 -12.85 -18.95
C ASN A 100 5.35 -11.88 -19.43
N LEU A 101 4.43 -11.48 -18.54
CA LEU A 101 3.39 -10.50 -18.86
C LEU A 101 3.98 -9.11 -19.16
N MET A 102 5.01 -8.69 -18.42
CA MET A 102 5.69 -7.43 -18.68
C MET A 102 6.43 -7.45 -20.02
N ALA A 103 7.12 -8.55 -20.34
CA ALA A 103 7.78 -8.72 -21.63
C ALA A 103 6.78 -8.69 -22.80
N TRP A 104 5.63 -9.37 -22.64
CA TRP A 104 4.55 -9.33 -23.63
C TRP A 104 3.98 -7.91 -23.80
N ASN A 105 3.75 -7.20 -22.70
CA ASN A 105 3.27 -5.82 -22.75
C ASN A 105 4.25 -4.89 -23.47
N GLN A 106 5.55 -5.05 -23.23
CA GLN A 106 6.59 -4.28 -23.92
C GLN A 106 6.60 -4.57 -25.42
N ALA A 107 6.51 -5.85 -25.82
CA ALA A 107 6.45 -6.23 -27.23
C ALA A 107 5.20 -5.66 -27.93
N GLU A 108 4.05 -5.70 -27.27
CA GLU A 108 2.82 -5.12 -27.84
C GLU A 108 2.89 -3.59 -27.91
N ASN A 109 3.48 -2.93 -26.90
CA ASN A 109 3.71 -1.48 -26.94
C ASN A 109 4.66 -1.08 -28.08
N GLN A 110 5.70 -1.86 -28.35
CA GLN A 110 6.62 -1.63 -29.47
C GLN A 110 5.88 -1.74 -30.80
N ARG A 111 5.09 -2.80 -30.99
CA ARG A 111 4.25 -2.98 -32.17
C ARG A 111 3.29 -1.79 -32.39
N LEU A 112 2.62 -1.35 -31.33
CA LEU A 112 1.72 -0.19 -31.41
C LEU A 112 2.47 1.13 -31.67
N HIS A 113 3.70 1.25 -31.18
CA HIS A 113 4.54 2.42 -31.43
C HIS A 113 4.94 2.52 -32.91
N GLU A 114 5.32 1.41 -33.53
CA GLU A 114 5.63 1.36 -34.97
C GLU A 114 4.42 1.79 -35.81
N LEU A 115 3.25 1.24 -35.52
CA LEU A 115 1.99 1.64 -36.18
C LEU A 115 1.65 3.12 -35.97
N ARG A 116 1.98 3.68 -34.80
CA ARG A 116 1.81 5.11 -34.52
C ARG A 116 2.75 5.95 -35.36
N ILE A 117 4.02 5.54 -35.50
CA ILE A 117 5.00 6.25 -36.34
C ILE A 117 4.53 6.26 -37.80
N GLU A 118 4.06 5.13 -38.32
CA GLU A 118 3.54 5.04 -39.69
C GLU A 118 2.37 5.99 -39.93
N ARG A 119 1.41 6.02 -39.00
CA ARG A 119 0.27 6.94 -39.05
C ARG A 119 0.72 8.41 -39.03
N LEU A 120 1.61 8.78 -38.10
CA LEU A 120 2.11 10.15 -38.00
C LEU A 120 2.87 10.59 -39.26
N ARG A 121 3.60 9.67 -39.92
CA ARG A 121 4.25 9.96 -41.21
C ARG A 121 3.25 10.24 -42.32
N GLN A 122 2.13 9.51 -42.36
CA GLN A 122 1.06 9.77 -43.32
C GLN A 122 0.39 11.12 -43.04
N GLU A 123 0.02 11.38 -41.78
CA GLU A 123 -0.57 12.66 -41.37
C GLU A 123 0.34 13.85 -41.69
N ALA A 124 1.65 13.71 -41.51
CA ALA A 124 2.62 14.75 -41.86
C ALA A 124 2.63 15.06 -43.38
N ARG A 125 2.61 14.02 -44.23
CA ARG A 125 2.54 14.18 -45.69
C ARG A 125 1.25 14.87 -46.12
N GLU A 126 0.12 14.49 -45.54
CA GLU A 126 -1.17 15.14 -45.81
C GLU A 126 -1.17 16.60 -45.36
N GLN A 127 -0.55 16.92 -44.22
CA GLN A 127 -0.42 18.30 -43.76
C GLN A 127 0.48 19.13 -44.68
N GLU A 128 1.59 18.57 -45.17
CA GLU A 128 2.45 19.23 -46.15
C GLU A 128 1.67 19.57 -47.43
N GLN A 129 0.91 18.61 -47.98
CA GLN A 129 0.05 18.84 -49.14
C GLN A 129 -0.98 19.94 -48.90
N ARG A 130 -1.68 19.90 -47.75
CA ARG A 130 -2.65 20.95 -47.38
C ARG A 130 -1.99 22.32 -47.26
N GLN A 131 -0.78 22.39 -46.70
CA GLN A 131 -0.02 23.64 -46.59
C GLN A 131 0.43 24.16 -47.96
N GLU A 132 0.83 23.29 -48.88
CA GLU A 132 1.17 23.67 -50.26
C GLU A 132 -0.05 24.20 -51.01
N GLU A 133 -1.19 23.52 -50.90
CA GLU A 133 -2.47 23.99 -51.46
C GLU A 133 -2.88 25.35 -50.88
N GLU A 134 -2.74 25.54 -49.57
CA GLU A 134 -3.07 26.82 -48.92
C GLU A 134 -2.09 27.94 -49.34
N LYS A 135 -0.81 27.64 -49.51
CA LYS A 135 0.20 28.57 -50.06
C LYS A 135 -0.09 28.90 -51.52
N ALA A 136 -0.46 27.92 -52.34
CA ALA A 136 -0.84 28.12 -53.74
C ALA A 136 -2.10 28.99 -53.84
N ARG A 137 -3.08 28.79 -52.94
CA ARG A 137 -4.28 29.62 -52.83
C ARG A 137 -3.98 31.06 -52.36
N LYS A 138 -2.94 31.25 -51.56
CA LYS A 138 -2.45 32.57 -51.07
C LYS A 138 -1.45 33.25 -52.03
N ALA A 139 -0.95 32.58 -53.06
CA ALA A 139 -0.05 33.18 -54.03
C ALA A 139 -0.78 34.29 -54.83
N PRO A 140 -0.24 35.52 -54.90
CA PRO A 140 -0.92 36.61 -55.58
C PRO A 140 -0.92 36.40 -57.10
N SER A 141 -2.09 36.60 -57.72
CA SER A 141 -2.24 36.71 -59.18
C SER A 141 -1.19 37.65 -59.78
N PRO A 142 -0.47 37.30 -60.86
CA PRO A 142 0.41 38.23 -61.54
C PRO A 142 -0.46 39.20 -62.34
N GLY A 143 -0.85 40.30 -61.70
CA GLY A 143 -1.86 41.20 -62.25
C GLY A 143 -1.74 42.64 -61.77
N ARG A 144 -0.84 43.38 -62.42
CA ARG A 144 -0.76 44.85 -62.58
C ARG A 144 -0.55 45.70 -61.32
N GLY A 145 0.49 46.52 -61.40
CA GLY A 145 1.01 47.31 -60.29
C GLY A 145 0.12 48.49 -59.89
N ARG A 146 0.45 49.01 -58.71
CA ARG A 146 0.32 50.43 -58.38
C ARG A 146 1.43 50.79 -57.40
N TRP A 147 2.39 51.56 -57.90
CA TRP A 147 3.29 52.35 -57.07
C TRP A 147 2.46 53.39 -56.31
N SER A 148 2.59 53.43 -54.98
CA SER A 148 2.41 54.66 -54.21
C SER A 148 2.98 54.54 -52.80
N GLY A 149 3.94 55.42 -52.49
CA GLY A 149 3.98 56.13 -51.21
C GLY A 149 4.67 55.47 -50.02
N ARG A 150 5.85 56.00 -49.67
CA ARG A 150 6.52 55.85 -48.37
C ARG A 150 5.58 56.11 -47.18
N ASN A 151 5.77 55.36 -46.09
CA ASN A 151 6.05 55.97 -44.78
C ASN A 151 6.76 55.00 -43.84
N ALA A 152 7.86 55.50 -43.26
CA ALA A 152 8.68 54.81 -42.29
C ALA A 152 7.98 54.73 -40.93
N ARG A 153 8.00 53.54 -40.30
CA ARG A 153 7.97 53.42 -38.83
C ARG A 153 8.58 52.08 -38.43
N ALA A 154 9.74 52.16 -37.79
CA ALA A 154 10.37 51.04 -37.11
C ALA A 154 9.60 50.70 -35.82
N PRO A 155 9.48 49.42 -35.47
CA PRO A 155 9.43 49.02 -34.07
C PRO A 155 10.69 48.26 -33.67
N LYS A 156 11.23 48.71 -32.54
CA LYS A 156 12.37 48.17 -31.81
C LYS A 156 12.08 46.72 -31.37
N GLY A 157 13.13 45.88 -31.36
CA GLY A 157 13.10 44.57 -30.73
C GLY A 157 12.84 44.63 -29.21
N PRO A 158 12.69 43.46 -28.56
CA PRO A 158 13.91 42.91 -27.98
C PRO A 158 14.14 41.41 -28.25
N LEU A 159 15.42 41.08 -28.25
CA LEU A 159 16.01 39.75 -28.13
C LEU A 159 15.59 39.09 -26.81
N ARG A 160 15.26 37.78 -26.84
CA ARG A 160 15.54 36.83 -25.74
C ARG A 160 15.38 35.37 -26.20
N THR A 161 16.53 34.76 -26.46
CA THR A 161 17.00 33.45 -25.97
C THR A 161 15.96 32.35 -25.71
N VAL A 162 16.06 31.31 -26.52
CA VAL A 162 15.55 29.96 -26.26
C VAL A 162 16.42 29.29 -25.18
N PRO A 163 15.88 28.71 -24.09
CA PRO A 163 16.63 27.73 -23.32
C PRO A 163 16.45 26.34 -23.95
N ALA A 164 17.56 25.79 -24.42
CA ALA A 164 17.78 24.36 -24.49
C ALA A 164 17.99 23.83 -23.07
N GLN A 165 17.02 23.09 -22.55
CA GLN A 165 17.13 22.16 -21.42
C GLN A 165 16.08 21.09 -21.70
N GLY A 166 16.38 19.80 -21.77
CA GLY A 166 17.41 19.06 -21.07
C GLY A 166 16.72 17.78 -20.62
N LEU A 167 17.27 16.66 -21.07
CA LEU A 167 16.92 15.31 -20.66
C LEU A 167 16.78 15.24 -19.12
N CYS A 168 15.62 14.83 -18.62
CA CYS A 168 15.51 14.25 -17.28
C CYS A 168 15.29 12.75 -17.46
N ALA A 169 16.42 12.05 -17.53
CA ALA A 169 16.54 10.64 -17.20
C ALA A 169 17.17 10.57 -15.80
N GLU A 170 16.35 10.34 -14.79
CA GLU A 170 16.72 9.75 -13.49
C GLU A 170 15.55 8.81 -13.20
N ALA A 171 15.65 7.49 -13.34
CA ALA A 171 16.54 6.58 -12.64
C ALA A 171 16.57 6.91 -11.13
N TYR A 172 15.52 6.52 -10.43
CA TYR A 172 15.58 6.31 -9.00
C TYR A 172 15.19 4.87 -8.71
N GLU A 173 16.21 4.10 -8.36
CA GLU A 173 16.13 2.84 -7.64
C GLU A 173 15.51 3.07 -6.25
N GLY A 174 14.71 2.11 -5.80
CA GLY A 174 14.07 2.10 -4.48
C GLY A 174 12.85 1.18 -4.44
#